data_AF-A0A958K941-F1
#
_entry.id   AF-A0A958K941-F1
#
_cell.length_a   1.000
_cell.length_b   1.000
_cell.length_c   1.000
_cell.angle_alpha   90.00
_cell.angle_beta   90.00
_cell.angle_gamma   90.00
#
_symmetry.space_group_name_H-M   'P 1'
#
loop_
_entity.id
_entity.type
_entity.pdbx_description
1 polymer ?
#
loop_
_entity_poly.entity_id
_entity_poly.type
_entity_poly.pdbx_seq_one_letter_code
_entity_poly.pdbx_strand_id
1 'polypeptide(L)'
;LFQAQALHVISEKPDQITFSEIVEVLPYDPSQVSRVLKKLEKKGLILRRTRKNDRRSYFFSLSHRGQSTLLKHQTSAGELIGKALHNCSESEALEFVNLLEKIVGAELHPGEIVLEQSVKIRRMIEEEDRSIARGFFVEQMVRLQKHFSLPEKLFVRTNCCFVLLQSEKIKAVCEIEKDNKILKVKNLATSSGLNDHKLLELFIQHASQQAAEINSISNFEITLDPQSKGFAAPKSVPASN
;
A
#
# COMPACT_ATOMS: atom_id res chain seq x y z
N LEU A 1 14.31 9.14 14.27
CA LEU A 1 14.33 7.72 13.86
C LEU A 1 13.35 6.87 14.69
N PHE A 2 13.61 6.62 15.98
CA PHE A 2 12.81 5.70 16.79
C PHE A 2 11.30 6.04 16.90
N GLN A 3 10.94 7.32 17.08
CA GLN A 3 9.52 7.74 17.07
C GLN A 3 8.81 7.45 15.74
N ALA A 4 9.51 7.58 14.60
CA ALA A 4 8.93 7.29 13.28
C ALA A 4 8.74 5.78 13.08
N GLN A 5 9.71 4.96 13.50
CA GLN A 5 9.60 3.50 13.49
C GLN A 5 8.43 3.02 14.36
N ALA A 6 8.26 3.58 15.55
CA ALA A 6 7.13 3.24 16.41
C ALA A 6 5.77 3.63 15.78
N LEU A 7 5.69 4.79 15.09
CA LEU A 7 4.48 5.17 14.37
C LEU A 7 4.17 4.22 13.20
N HIS A 8 5.19 3.82 12.45
CA HIS A 8 5.06 2.88 11.33
C HIS A 8 4.61 1.49 11.81
N VAL A 9 5.22 0.93 12.86
CA VAL A 9 4.79 -0.35 13.44
C VAL A 9 3.33 -0.30 13.94
N ILE A 10 2.89 0.85 14.48
CA ILE A 10 1.50 1.02 14.92
C ILE A 10 0.52 1.15 13.74
N SER A 11 0.95 1.68 12.58
CA SER A 11 0.08 1.75 11.40
C SER A 11 -0.16 0.41 10.73
N GLU A 12 0.75 -0.55 10.84
CA GLU A 12 0.63 -1.88 10.22
C GLU A 12 -0.59 -2.68 10.73
N LYS A 13 -1.03 -2.43 11.97
CA LYS A 13 -2.17 -3.11 12.60
C LYS A 13 -3.12 -2.11 13.26
N PRO A 14 -3.98 -1.43 12.47
CA PRO A 14 -4.92 -0.44 13.00
C PRO A 14 -5.82 -1.04 14.08
N ASP A 15 -5.86 -0.39 15.25
CA ASP A 15 -6.71 -0.73 16.40
C ASP A 15 -6.48 -2.12 17.04
N GLN A 16 -5.37 -2.79 16.73
CA GLN A 16 -5.14 -4.15 17.22
C GLN A 16 -3.79 -4.41 17.86
N ILE A 17 -2.80 -3.52 17.68
CA ILE A 17 -1.44 -3.80 18.16
C ILE A 17 -1.28 -3.56 19.66
N THR A 18 -0.72 -4.55 20.34
CA THR A 18 -0.43 -4.55 21.77
C THR A 18 1.00 -4.07 22.05
N PHE A 19 1.29 -3.75 23.31
CA PHE A 19 2.65 -3.40 23.72
C PHE A 19 3.67 -4.51 23.44
N SER A 20 3.31 -5.76 23.72
CA SER A 20 4.18 -6.93 23.48
C SER A 20 4.52 -7.08 22.00
N GLU A 21 3.52 -6.95 21.11
CA GLU A 21 3.75 -7.02 19.67
C GLU A 21 4.64 -5.86 19.17
N ILE A 22 4.50 -4.66 19.73
CA ILE A 22 5.37 -3.53 19.39
C ILE A 22 6.82 -3.83 19.79
N VAL A 23 7.04 -4.41 20.98
CA VAL A 23 8.37 -4.77 21.50
C VAL A 23 9.01 -5.89 20.68
N GLU A 24 8.24 -6.85 20.19
CA GLU A 24 8.75 -7.95 19.36
C GLU A 24 9.28 -7.48 18.01
N VAL A 25 8.64 -6.46 17.41
CA VAL A 25 9.01 -5.95 16.08
C VAL A 25 10.12 -4.91 16.15
N LEU A 26 10.12 -4.10 17.22
CA LEU A 26 11.08 -3.01 17.36
C LEU A 26 12.39 -3.53 17.98
N PRO A 27 13.57 -3.16 17.44
CA PRO A 27 14.87 -3.63 17.93
C PRO A 27 15.31 -2.90 19.22
N TYR A 28 14.36 -2.54 20.10
CA TYR A 28 14.60 -1.74 21.30
C TYR A 28 14.02 -2.45 22.52
N ASP A 29 14.66 -2.25 23.68
CA ASP A 29 14.18 -2.87 24.93
C ASP A 29 12.79 -2.34 25.35
N PRO A 30 12.02 -3.12 26.14
CA PRO A 30 10.67 -2.73 26.56
C PRO A 30 10.60 -1.38 27.26
N SER A 31 11.64 -0.99 28.02
CA SER A 31 11.64 0.28 28.74
C SER A 31 11.72 1.47 27.78
N GLN A 32 12.52 1.35 26.71
CA GLN A 32 12.65 2.35 25.66
C GLN A 32 11.36 2.47 24.86
N VAL A 33 10.76 1.34 24.46
CA VAL A 33 9.46 1.32 23.78
C VAL A 33 8.39 2.01 24.62
N SER A 34 8.30 1.69 25.92
CA SER A 34 7.34 2.32 26.84
C SER A 34 7.51 3.85 26.92
N ARG A 35 8.75 4.34 27.02
CA ARG A 35 9.05 5.79 27.03
C ARG A 35 8.62 6.47 25.73
N VAL A 36 8.87 5.83 24.58
CA VAL A 36 8.47 6.37 23.29
C VAL A 36 6.95 6.42 23.14
N LEU A 37 6.25 5.34 23.48
CA LEU A 37 4.79 5.32 23.41
C LEU A 37 4.16 6.40 24.30
N LYS A 38 4.64 6.56 25.54
CA LYS A 38 4.20 7.66 26.42
C LYS A 38 4.43 9.04 25.79
N LYS A 39 5.57 9.25 25.13
CA LYS A 39 5.89 10.52 24.46
C LYS A 39 4.98 10.76 23.25
N LEU A 40 4.67 9.73 22.48
CA LEU A 40 3.75 9.81 21.34
C LEU A 40 2.31 10.07 21.80
N GLU A 41 1.87 9.42 22.87
CA GLU A 41 0.56 9.62 23.51
C GLU A 41 0.44 11.06 24.02
N LYS A 42 1.46 11.57 24.74
CA LYS A 42 1.52 12.96 25.21
C LYS A 42 1.47 13.98 24.08
N LYS A 43 2.01 13.65 22.90
CA LYS A 43 1.96 14.50 21.70
C LYS A 43 0.62 14.40 20.94
N GLY A 44 -0.29 13.53 21.39
CA GLY A 44 -1.55 13.25 20.71
C GLY A 44 -1.37 12.55 19.36
N LEU A 45 -0.27 11.81 19.16
CA LEU A 45 0.02 11.09 17.91
C LEU A 45 -0.51 9.66 17.94
N ILE A 46 -0.65 9.06 19.12
CA ILE A 46 -1.24 7.74 19.30
C ILE A 46 -2.35 7.79 20.34
N LEU A 47 -3.29 6.86 20.22
CA LEU A 47 -4.36 6.62 21.16
C LEU A 47 -4.09 5.28 21.85
N ARG A 48 -4.24 5.23 23.17
CA ARG A 48 -4.22 4.00 23.95
C ARG A 48 -5.64 3.65 24.37
N ARG A 49 -6.09 2.44 24.07
CA ARG A 49 -7.45 1.97 24.36
C ARG A 49 -7.41 0.62 25.07
N THR A 50 -8.46 0.31 25.82
CA THR A 50 -8.68 -0.99 26.48
C THR A 50 -9.70 -1.79 25.70
N ARG A 51 -9.52 -3.11 25.55
CA ARG A 51 -10.57 -3.96 24.95
C ARG A 51 -11.75 -4.11 25.91
N LYS A 52 -12.97 -4.14 25.37
CA LYS A 52 -14.20 -4.39 26.16
C LYS A 52 -14.17 -5.75 26.89
N ASN A 53 -13.58 -6.76 26.26
CA ASN A 53 -13.52 -8.14 26.79
C ASN A 53 -12.22 -8.49 27.54
N ASP A 54 -11.21 -7.63 27.48
CA ASP A 54 -9.98 -7.80 28.24
C ASP A 54 -9.43 -6.44 28.67
N ARG A 55 -9.79 -6.03 29.89
CA ARG A 55 -9.36 -4.76 30.49
C ARG A 55 -7.88 -4.75 30.87
N ARG A 56 -7.20 -5.90 30.83
CA ARG A 56 -5.78 -6.02 31.18
C ARG A 56 -4.86 -5.74 29.98
N SER A 57 -5.41 -5.79 28.77
CA SER A 57 -4.67 -5.58 27.53
C SER A 57 -4.96 -4.19 26.93
N TYR A 58 -3.93 -3.35 26.86
CA TYR A 58 -3.97 -2.10 26.12
C TYR A 58 -3.56 -2.33 24.66
N PHE A 59 -4.27 -1.67 23.74
CA PHE A 59 -3.88 -1.58 22.35
C PHE A 59 -3.65 -0.12 21.94
N PHE A 60 -2.84 0.05 20.91
CA PHE A 60 -2.44 1.35 20.41
C PHE A 60 -2.96 1.53 18.98
N SER A 61 -3.36 2.75 18.64
CA SER A 61 -3.64 3.15 17.26
C SER A 61 -3.16 4.57 17.00
N LEU A 62 -2.94 4.90 15.73
CA LEU A 62 -2.60 6.27 15.36
C LEU A 62 -3.82 7.18 15.53
N SER A 63 -3.60 8.39 16.04
CA SER A 63 -4.57 9.46 15.88
C SER A 63 -4.52 10.00 14.45
N HIS A 64 -5.47 10.84 14.05
CA HIS A 64 -5.40 11.55 12.77
C HIS A 64 -4.09 12.35 12.63
N ARG A 65 -3.66 13.02 13.70
CA ARG A 65 -2.37 13.73 13.75
C ARG A 65 -1.18 12.77 13.66
N GLY A 66 -1.29 11.59 14.25
CA GLY A 66 -0.32 10.50 14.12
C GLY A 66 -0.13 10.06 12.67
N GLN A 67 -1.23 9.80 11.98
CA GLN A 67 -1.24 9.44 10.55
C GLN A 67 -0.59 10.53 9.70
N SER A 68 -0.97 11.79 9.86
CA SER A 68 -0.34 12.90 9.12
C SER A 68 1.15 13.05 9.44
N THR A 69 1.57 12.78 10.68
CA THR A 69 2.98 12.87 11.08
C THR A 69 3.79 11.72 10.50
N LEU A 70 3.23 10.51 10.46
CA LEU A 70 3.84 9.36 9.81
C LEU A 70 4.06 9.63 8.32
N LEU A 71 3.03 10.12 7.62
CA LEU A 71 3.14 10.49 6.21
C LEU A 71 4.27 11.48 5.95
N LYS A 72 4.39 12.53 6.77
CA LYS A 72 5.50 13.51 6.66
C LYS A 72 6.88 12.89 6.89
N HIS A 73 6.97 11.88 7.77
CA HIS A 73 8.24 11.18 8.00
C HIS A 73 8.63 10.29 6.83
N GLN A 74 7.66 9.58 6.25
CA GLN A 74 7.84 8.74 5.06
C GLN A 74 8.26 9.59 3.86
N THR A 75 7.56 10.71 3.65
CA THR A 75 8.07 12.02 3.26
C THR A 75 9.55 12.20 3.10
N SER A 76 10.06 12.85 4.12
CA SER A 76 11.44 13.29 4.18
C SER A 76 12.41 12.12 4.05
N ALA A 77 12.02 10.90 4.45
CA ALA A 77 12.82 9.70 4.21
C ALA A 77 12.93 9.36 2.71
N GLY A 78 11.82 9.36 1.98
CA GLY A 78 11.79 9.14 0.53
C GLY A 78 12.59 10.20 -0.23
N GLU A 79 12.44 11.47 0.13
CA GLU A 79 13.25 12.56 -0.46
C GLU A 79 14.74 12.40 -0.19
N LEU A 80 15.12 12.01 1.03
CA LEU A 80 16.51 11.80 1.42
C LEU A 80 17.13 10.62 0.66
N ILE A 81 16.40 9.52 0.54
CA ILE A 81 16.82 8.35 -0.25
C ILE A 81 16.92 8.73 -1.72
N GLY A 82 15.94 9.46 -2.27
CA GLY A 82 15.96 9.95 -3.64
C GLY A 82 17.16 10.84 -3.93
N LYS A 83 17.54 11.72 -3.00
CA LYS A 83 18.78 12.52 -3.09
C LYS A 83 20.03 11.65 -3.00
N ALA A 84 20.06 10.65 -2.12
CA ALA A 84 21.21 9.76 -1.98
C ALA A 84 21.45 8.92 -3.24
N LEU A 85 20.37 8.51 -3.92
CA LEU A 85 20.40 7.65 -5.10
C LEU A 85 20.26 8.42 -6.42
N HIS A 86 20.34 9.75 -6.43
CA HIS A 86 20.06 10.56 -7.63
C HIS A 86 20.99 10.28 -8.82
N ASN A 87 22.21 9.80 -8.55
CA ASN A 87 23.20 9.42 -9.57
C ASN A 87 23.15 7.93 -9.93
N CYS A 88 22.30 7.15 -9.26
CA CYS A 88 22.12 5.74 -9.57
C CYS A 88 21.06 5.61 -10.67
N SER A 89 21.37 4.79 -11.68
CA SER A 89 20.37 4.26 -12.59
C SER A 89 19.37 3.36 -11.86
N GLU A 90 18.22 3.11 -12.47
CA GLU A 90 17.22 2.19 -11.90
C GLU A 90 17.79 0.78 -11.65
N SER A 91 18.70 0.33 -12.51
CA SER A 91 19.36 -0.98 -12.38
C SER A 91 20.27 -1.02 -11.16
N GLU A 92 21.07 0.02 -10.94
CA GLU A 92 21.97 0.13 -9.79
C GLU A 92 21.20 0.26 -8.47
N ALA A 93 20.11 1.03 -8.46
CA ALA A 93 19.24 1.14 -7.30
C ALA A 93 18.60 -0.21 -6.95
N LEU A 94 18.17 -0.98 -7.96
CA LEU A 94 17.59 -2.30 -7.76
C LEU A 94 18.65 -3.31 -7.28
N GLU A 95 19.85 -3.28 -7.85
CA GLU A 95 20.96 -4.13 -7.42
C GLU A 95 21.35 -3.84 -5.97
N PHE A 96 21.39 -2.56 -5.59
CA PHE A 96 21.65 -2.15 -4.21
C PHE A 96 20.60 -2.70 -3.23
N VAL A 97 19.31 -2.63 -3.57
CA VAL A 97 18.24 -3.24 -2.77
C VAL A 97 18.46 -4.76 -2.65
N ASN A 98 18.72 -5.45 -3.75
CA ASN A 98 18.96 -6.90 -3.75
C ASN A 98 20.17 -7.29 -2.88
N LEU A 99 21.23 -6.48 -2.88
CA LEU A 99 22.40 -6.69 -2.03
C LEU A 99 22.07 -6.46 -0.56
N LEU A 100 21.30 -5.42 -0.23
CA LEU A 100 20.84 -5.18 1.13
C LEU A 100 19.95 -6.30 1.65
N GLU A 101 19.05 -6.84 0.83
CA GLU A 101 18.21 -8.00 1.19
C GLU A 101 19.06 -9.23 1.55
N LYS A 102 20.11 -9.49 0.76
CA LYS A 102 21.06 -10.57 1.04
C LYS A 102 21.82 -10.37 2.35
N ILE A 103 22.17 -9.13 2.69
CA ILE A 103 22.90 -8.80 3.93
C ILE A 103 21.97 -8.91 5.15
N VAL A 104 20.75 -8.40 5.03
CA VAL A 104 19.80 -8.30 6.14
C VAL A 104 19.04 -9.63 6.36
N GLY A 105 19.00 -10.51 5.35
CA GLY A 105 18.31 -11.80 5.43
C GLY A 105 16.78 -11.66 5.52
N ALA A 106 16.24 -10.52 5.09
CA ALA A 106 14.82 -10.20 5.06
C ALA A 106 14.47 -9.58 3.71
N GLU A 107 13.27 -9.88 3.19
CA GLU A 107 12.71 -9.18 2.04
C GLU A 107 12.53 -7.70 2.40
N LEU A 108 13.23 -6.82 1.69
CA LEU A 108 13.09 -5.38 1.83
C LEU A 108 12.15 -4.93 0.73
N HIS A 109 10.86 -4.83 1.03
CA HIS A 109 9.93 -4.26 0.07
C HIS A 109 10.31 -2.80 -0.20
N PRO A 110 10.68 -2.43 -1.44
CA PRO A 110 10.94 -1.04 -1.75
C PRO A 110 9.64 -0.23 -1.63
N GLY A 111 9.71 0.87 -0.87
CA GLY A 111 8.82 2.01 -1.01
C GLY A 111 7.45 1.91 -0.33
N GLU A 112 7.35 2.46 0.88
CA GLU A 112 6.16 3.25 1.19
C GLU A 112 6.14 4.44 0.23
N ILE A 113 5.14 4.50 -0.63
CA ILE A 113 4.86 5.70 -1.42
C ILE A 113 4.43 6.77 -0.44
N VAL A 114 5.08 7.92 -0.49
CA VAL A 114 4.36 9.14 -0.17
C VAL A 114 4.05 9.87 -1.45
N LEU A 115 2.75 10.01 -1.66
CA LEU A 115 2.17 10.69 -2.80
C LEU A 115 2.34 12.21 -2.57
N GLU A 116 3.57 12.72 -2.69
CA GLU A 116 3.88 14.13 -2.46
C GLU A 116 3.70 15.02 -3.69
N GLN A 117 3.53 14.43 -4.87
CA GLN A 117 3.19 15.15 -6.09
C GLN A 117 1.74 14.86 -6.46
N SER A 118 1.06 15.82 -7.08
CA SER A 118 -0.33 15.69 -7.53
C SER A 118 -0.50 14.43 -8.39
N VAL A 119 -1.01 13.37 -7.77
CA VAL A 119 -1.33 12.13 -8.46
C VAL A 119 -2.69 12.29 -9.10
N LYS A 120 -2.76 11.96 -10.39
CA LYS A 120 -4.00 11.97 -11.16
C LYS A 120 -4.40 10.54 -11.43
N ILE A 121 -5.57 10.14 -10.94
CA ILE A 121 -6.20 8.91 -11.35
C ILE A 121 -7.15 9.25 -12.49
N ARG A 122 -6.94 8.64 -13.64
CA ARG A 122 -7.75 8.85 -14.83
C ARG A 122 -8.37 7.52 -15.24
N ARG A 123 -9.67 7.54 -15.54
CA ARG A 123 -10.34 6.40 -16.18
C ARG A 123 -9.91 6.32 -17.64
N MET A 124 -9.58 5.12 -18.10
CA MET A 124 -9.32 4.87 -19.51
C MET A 124 -10.67 4.78 -20.24
N ILE A 125 -10.99 5.82 -21.01
CA ILE A 125 -12.21 5.87 -21.81
C ILE A 125 -11.88 5.44 -23.24
N GLU A 126 -10.82 6.03 -23.81
CA GLU A 126 -10.37 5.79 -25.17
C GLU A 126 -9.57 4.49 -25.33
N GLU A 127 -9.55 3.93 -26.55
CA GLU A 127 -8.74 2.73 -26.85
C GLU A 127 -7.23 3.02 -26.80
N GLU A 128 -6.83 4.25 -27.10
CA GLU A 128 -5.43 4.68 -27.03
C GLU A 128 -4.88 4.59 -25.59
N ASP A 129 -5.64 5.08 -24.60
CA ASP A 129 -5.28 4.97 -23.18
C ASP A 129 -5.07 3.51 -22.74
N ARG A 130 -5.92 2.60 -23.24
CA ARG A 130 -5.83 1.17 -22.95
C ARG A 130 -4.62 0.55 -23.62
N SER A 131 -4.30 0.94 -24.85
CA SER A 131 -3.11 0.48 -25.56
C SER A 131 -1.83 0.83 -24.79
N ILE A 132 -1.73 2.09 -24.34
CA ILE A 132 -0.60 2.55 -23.52
C ILE A 132 -0.54 1.78 -22.19
N ALA A 133 -1.68 1.59 -21.52
CA ALA A 133 -1.75 0.82 -20.28
C ALA A 133 -1.36 -0.66 -20.45
N ARG A 134 -1.72 -1.30 -21.57
CA ARG A 134 -1.27 -2.66 -21.91
C ARG A 134 0.25 -2.71 -22.04
N GLY A 135 0.84 -1.75 -22.76
CA GLY A 135 2.29 -1.65 -22.90
C GLY A 135 2.99 -1.57 -21.53
N PHE A 136 2.53 -0.67 -20.67
CA PHE A 136 3.03 -0.56 -19.30
C PHE A 136 2.85 -1.85 -18.50
N PHE A 137 1.67 -2.47 -18.55
CA PHE A 137 1.39 -3.72 -17.82
C PHE A 137 2.34 -4.85 -18.23
N VAL A 138 2.53 -5.04 -19.53
CA VAL A 138 3.43 -6.06 -20.07
C VAL A 138 4.87 -5.78 -19.65
N GLU A 139 5.32 -4.52 -19.74
CA GLU A 139 6.65 -4.11 -19.29
C GLU A 139 6.89 -4.48 -17.81
N GLN A 140 5.94 -4.18 -16.93
CA GLN A 140 6.07 -4.54 -15.50
C GLN A 140 6.07 -6.06 -15.29
N MET A 141 5.25 -6.81 -16.02
CA MET A 141 5.23 -8.28 -15.91
C MET A 141 6.52 -8.91 -16.43
N VAL A 142 7.14 -8.36 -17.47
CA VAL A 142 8.46 -8.79 -17.94
C VAL A 142 9.52 -8.49 -16.88
N ARG A 143 9.53 -7.26 -16.32
CA ARG A 143 10.46 -6.86 -15.24
C ARG A 143 10.36 -7.76 -14.02
N LEU A 144 9.15 -8.19 -13.65
CA LEU A 144 8.88 -9.12 -12.54
C LEU A 144 9.09 -10.60 -12.91
N GLN A 145 9.55 -10.91 -14.12
CA GLN A 145 9.71 -12.28 -14.65
C GLN A 145 8.40 -13.11 -14.65
N LYS A 146 7.24 -12.43 -14.75
CA LYS A 146 5.88 -13.01 -14.76
C LYS A 146 5.20 -13.00 -16.14
N HIS A 147 5.96 -12.75 -17.21
CA HIS A 147 5.42 -12.66 -18.58
C HIS A 147 4.69 -13.93 -19.06
N PHE A 148 5.01 -15.10 -18.50
CA PHE A 148 4.28 -16.35 -18.77
C PHE A 148 2.86 -16.41 -18.17
N SER A 149 2.52 -15.46 -17.28
CA SER A 149 1.22 -15.34 -16.64
C SER A 149 0.41 -14.16 -17.16
N LEU A 150 0.71 -13.69 -18.38
CA LEU A 150 -0.05 -12.61 -19.00
C LEU A 150 -1.49 -13.07 -19.29
N PRO A 151 -2.50 -12.32 -18.85
CA PRO A 151 -3.89 -12.58 -19.17
C PRO A 151 -4.13 -12.51 -20.68
N GLU A 152 -4.99 -13.39 -21.20
CA GLU A 152 -5.37 -13.42 -22.61
C GLU A 152 -6.07 -12.11 -23.06
N LYS A 153 -6.77 -11.45 -22.13
CA LYS A 153 -7.41 -10.15 -22.34
C LYS A 153 -7.04 -9.18 -21.22
N LEU A 154 -6.57 -8.00 -21.62
CA LEU A 154 -6.18 -6.92 -20.73
C LEU A 154 -7.00 -5.65 -21.01
N PHE A 155 -7.53 -5.05 -19.95
CA PHE A 155 -8.25 -3.77 -19.96
C PHE A 155 -9.47 -3.79 -20.89
N VAL A 156 -10.40 -4.72 -20.63
CA VAL A 156 -11.59 -4.95 -21.44
C VAL A 156 -12.58 -3.78 -21.31
N ARG A 157 -13.36 -3.50 -22.37
CA ARG A 157 -14.30 -2.36 -22.43
C ARG A 157 -15.38 -2.35 -21.36
N THR A 158 -15.83 -3.53 -20.95
CA THR A 158 -16.84 -3.71 -19.92
C THR A 158 -16.34 -3.44 -18.50
N ASN A 159 -15.02 -3.41 -18.30
CA ASN A 159 -14.40 -3.24 -16.99
C ASN A 159 -14.01 -1.78 -16.72
N CYS A 160 -13.96 -1.42 -15.44
CA CYS A 160 -13.48 -0.12 -15.00
C CYS A 160 -11.95 -0.14 -15.02
N CYS A 161 -11.37 0.54 -16.01
CA CYS A 161 -9.92 0.59 -16.20
C CYS A 161 -9.38 1.96 -15.78
N PHE A 162 -8.35 1.98 -14.96
CA PHE A 162 -7.76 3.19 -14.41
C PHE A 162 -6.25 3.24 -14.64
N VAL A 163 -5.75 4.44 -14.93
CA VAL A 163 -4.33 4.76 -14.94
C VAL A 163 -4.04 5.75 -13.83
N LEU A 164 -2.93 5.53 -13.13
CA LEU A 164 -2.38 6.47 -12.16
C LEU A 164 -1.18 7.15 -12.78
N LEU A 165 -1.25 8.48 -12.82
CA LEU A 165 -0.22 9.36 -13.35
C LEU A 165 0.43 10.15 -12.21
N GLN A 166 1.76 10.18 -12.21
CA GLN A 166 2.55 11.08 -11.38
C GLN A 166 3.53 11.82 -12.27
N SER A 167 3.48 13.16 -12.23
CA SER A 167 4.29 14.00 -13.12
C SER A 167 4.14 13.59 -14.60
N GLU A 168 2.90 13.35 -15.02
CA GLU A 168 2.49 12.92 -16.37
C GLU A 168 3.05 11.56 -16.84
N LYS A 169 3.71 10.80 -15.95
CA LYS A 169 4.18 9.43 -16.23
C LYS A 169 3.24 8.40 -15.61
N ILE A 170 3.02 7.29 -16.32
CA ILE A 170 2.27 6.15 -15.79
C ILE A 170 3.06 5.50 -14.66
N LYS A 171 2.40 5.33 -13.52
CA LYS A 171 2.96 4.72 -12.32
C LYS A 171 2.21 3.46 -11.93
N ALA A 172 0.91 3.38 -12.23
CA ALA A 172 0.13 2.17 -12.03
C ALA A 172 -1.03 2.09 -13.02
N VAL A 173 -1.47 0.87 -13.30
CA VAL A 173 -2.67 0.57 -14.09
C VAL A 173 -3.49 -0.49 -13.36
N CYS A 174 -4.81 -0.33 -13.36
CA CYS A 174 -5.73 -1.22 -12.66
C CYS A 174 -6.96 -1.51 -13.51
N GLU A 175 -7.37 -2.76 -13.56
CA GLU A 175 -8.62 -3.24 -14.15
C GLU A 175 -9.51 -3.82 -13.06
N ILE A 176 -10.70 -3.23 -12.93
CA ILE A 176 -11.71 -3.63 -11.95
C ILE A 176 -12.94 -4.14 -12.71
N GLU A 177 -13.26 -5.40 -12.50
CA GLU A 177 -14.51 -6.02 -12.94
C GLU A 177 -15.59 -5.73 -11.89
N LYS A 178 -16.74 -5.26 -12.35
CA LYS A 178 -17.91 -5.06 -11.49
C LYS A 178 -18.83 -6.25 -11.67
N ASP A 179 -18.94 -7.07 -10.63
CA ASP A 179 -19.91 -8.15 -10.57
C ASP A 179 -20.92 -7.83 -9.45
N ASN A 180 -22.13 -7.40 -9.84
CA ASN A 180 -23.18 -6.98 -8.92
C ASN A 180 -22.71 -5.89 -7.92
N LYS A 181 -22.61 -6.25 -6.63
CA LYS A 181 -22.13 -5.42 -5.50
C LYS A 181 -20.68 -5.71 -5.10
N ILE A 182 -19.94 -6.40 -5.96
CA ILE A 182 -18.54 -6.78 -5.71
C ILE A 182 -17.67 -6.10 -6.75
N LEU A 183 -16.61 -5.43 -6.27
CA LEU A 183 -15.56 -4.90 -7.12
C LEU A 183 -14.39 -5.86 -7.07
N LYS A 184 -14.11 -6.53 -8.19
CA LYS A 184 -13.04 -7.52 -8.31
C LYS A 184 -11.88 -6.94 -9.11
N VAL A 185 -10.71 -6.88 -8.50
CA VAL A 185 -9.49 -6.44 -9.20
C VAL A 185 -8.98 -7.61 -10.03
N LYS A 186 -8.98 -7.43 -11.36
CA LYS A 186 -8.54 -8.44 -12.33
C LYS A 186 -7.06 -8.31 -12.63
N ASN A 187 -6.64 -7.09 -12.94
CA ASN A 187 -5.28 -6.80 -13.37
C ASN A 187 -4.78 -5.57 -12.63
N LEU A 188 -3.59 -5.69 -12.02
CA LEU A 188 -2.88 -4.59 -11.39
C LEU A 188 -1.41 -4.69 -11.79
N ALA A 189 -0.86 -3.59 -12.28
CA ALA A 189 0.57 -3.43 -12.42
C ALA A 189 1.00 -2.06 -11.89
N THR A 190 2.12 -2.06 -11.19
CA THR A 190 2.67 -0.88 -10.54
C THR A 190 4.14 -0.78 -10.92
N SER A 191 4.65 0.45 -11.03
CA SER A 191 6.08 0.66 -11.14
C SER A 191 6.77 0.24 -9.84
N SER A 192 8.01 -0.23 -9.93
CA SER A 192 8.78 -0.71 -8.77
C SER A 192 8.80 0.33 -7.64
N GLY A 193 8.59 -0.12 -6.41
CA GLY A 193 8.62 0.75 -5.22
C GLY A 193 7.27 1.36 -4.84
N LEU A 194 6.16 0.87 -5.42
CA LEU A 194 4.82 1.30 -5.08
C LEU A 194 4.11 0.26 -4.21
N ASN A 195 3.51 0.68 -3.10
CA ASN A 195 2.70 -0.19 -2.24
C ASN A 195 1.32 -0.44 -2.87
N ASP A 196 1.10 -1.69 -3.29
CA ASP A 196 -0.12 -2.14 -3.96
C ASP A 196 -1.39 -1.92 -3.11
N HIS A 197 -1.32 -2.01 -1.77
CA HIS A 197 -2.49 -1.86 -0.89
C HIS A 197 -3.04 -0.43 -0.92
N LYS A 198 -2.17 0.58 -0.79
CA LYS A 198 -2.63 1.98 -0.77
C LYS A 198 -3.14 2.43 -2.14
N LEU A 199 -2.53 1.90 -3.19
CA LEU A 199 -2.98 2.10 -4.56
C LEU A 199 -4.35 1.46 -4.81
N LEU A 200 -4.56 0.24 -4.30
CA LEU A 200 -5.85 -0.45 -4.38
C LEU A 200 -6.96 0.39 -3.76
N GLU A 201 -6.75 0.91 -2.54
CA GLU A 201 -7.71 1.79 -1.86
C GLU A 201 -8.07 3.00 -2.72
N LEU A 202 -7.09 3.65 -3.34
CA LEU A 202 -7.31 4.83 -4.18
C LEU A 202 -8.09 4.51 -5.46
N PHE A 203 -7.76 3.41 -6.13
CA PHE A 203 -8.50 2.95 -7.30
C PHE A 203 -9.94 2.56 -6.96
N ILE A 204 -10.15 1.87 -5.84
CA ILE A 204 -11.47 1.45 -5.37
C ILE A 204 -12.32 2.66 -4.96
N GLN A 205 -11.73 3.65 -4.28
CA GLN A 205 -12.41 4.89 -3.93
C GLN A 205 -12.89 5.62 -5.18
N HIS A 206 -12.05 5.74 -6.21
CA HIS A 206 -12.44 6.35 -7.50
C HIS A 206 -13.50 5.54 -8.24
N ALA A 207 -13.37 4.20 -8.26
CA ALA A 207 -14.35 3.32 -8.88
C ALA A 207 -15.73 3.42 -8.18
N SER A 208 -15.73 3.52 -6.85
CA SER A 208 -16.93 3.64 -6.04
C SER A 208 -17.60 5.00 -6.17
N GLN A 209 -16.83 6.09 -6.25
CA GLN A 209 -17.35 7.45 -6.54
C GLN A 209 -18.04 7.49 -7.91
N GLN A 210 -17.46 6.88 -8.94
CA GLN A 210 -18.08 6.81 -10.27
C GLN A 210 -19.28 5.85 -10.33
N ALA A 211 -19.28 4.78 -9.53
CA ALA A 211 -20.43 3.88 -9.43
C ALA A 211 -21.64 4.57 -8.75
N ALA A 212 -21.39 5.45 -7.78
CA ALA A 212 -22.40 6.22 -7.07
C ALA A 212 -23.07 7.29 -7.95
N GLU A 213 -22.37 7.81 -8.97
CA GLU A 213 -22.95 8.72 -9.98
C GLU A 213 -23.92 8.03 -10.94
N ILE A 214 -23.91 6.69 -11.03
CA ILE A 214 -24.73 5.91 -11.97
C ILE A 214 -25.89 5.16 -11.29
N ASN A 215 -25.87 4.96 -9.97
CA ASN A 215 -27.04 4.64 -9.15
C ASN A 215 -26.65 4.65 -7.66
N SER A 216 -27.48 5.27 -6.82
CA SER A 216 -27.33 5.30 -5.36
C SER A 216 -27.16 3.88 -4.80
N ILE A 217 -26.05 3.55 -4.15
CA ILE A 217 -25.93 2.50 -3.10
C ILE A 217 -24.48 2.52 -2.56
N SER A 218 -24.38 2.66 -1.24
CA SER A 218 -23.16 2.46 -0.44
C SER A 218 -22.97 0.98 -0.08
N ASN A 219 -21.70 0.55 -0.01
CA ASN A 219 -21.16 -0.77 0.39
C ASN A 219 -20.95 -1.78 -0.76
N PHE A 220 -19.72 -1.80 -1.28
CA PHE A 220 -19.20 -2.88 -2.14
C PHE A 220 -18.25 -3.77 -1.33
N GLU A 221 -18.35 -5.09 -1.51
CA GLU A 221 -17.35 -6.04 -1.01
C GLU A 221 -16.20 -6.17 -2.03
N ILE A 222 -14.97 -6.29 -1.54
CA ILE A 222 -13.77 -6.32 -2.38
C ILE A 222 -13.20 -7.74 -2.37
N THR A 223 -12.97 -8.29 -3.56
CA THR A 223 -12.27 -9.58 -3.71
C THR A 223 -11.13 -9.44 -4.71
N LEU A 224 -9.96 -9.97 -4.35
CA LEU A 224 -8.83 -10.10 -5.26
C LEU A 224 -8.99 -11.42 -6.04
N ASP A 225 -8.73 -11.40 -7.35
CA ASP A 225 -8.66 -12.65 -8.09
C ASP A 225 -7.46 -13.48 -7.60
N PRO A 226 -7.63 -14.72 -7.12
CA PRO A 226 -6.50 -15.56 -6.70
C PRO A 226 -5.52 -15.89 -7.85
N GLN A 227 -5.91 -15.67 -9.11
CA GLN A 227 -4.98 -15.75 -10.25
C GLN A 227 -4.17 -14.47 -10.51
N SER A 228 -4.52 -13.34 -9.85
CA SER A 228 -3.68 -12.14 -9.80
C SER A 228 -2.51 -12.35 -8.84
N LYS A 229 -1.55 -13.20 -9.23
CA LYS A 229 -0.38 -13.55 -8.39
C LYS A 229 0.62 -12.39 -8.31
N GLY A 230 0.27 -11.38 -7.54
CA GLY A 230 1.14 -10.38 -6.91
C GLY A 230 0.89 -10.25 -5.41
N PHE A 231 -0.22 -10.81 -4.91
CA PHE A 231 -0.61 -10.72 -3.51
C PHE A 231 -0.25 -11.98 -2.73
N ALA A 232 0.53 -11.82 -1.65
CA ALA A 232 0.38 -12.73 -0.52
C ALA A 232 -1.00 -12.42 0.10
N ALA A 233 -1.92 -13.38 0.03
CA ALA A 233 -3.21 -13.24 0.69
C ALA A 233 -2.99 -12.97 2.20
N PRO A 234 -3.74 -12.05 2.83
CA PRO A 234 -3.78 -12.02 4.28
C PRO A 234 -4.29 -13.37 4.77
N LYS A 235 -3.52 -14.03 5.65
CA LYS A 235 -3.93 -15.28 6.30
C LYS A 235 -5.31 -15.05 6.91
N SER A 236 -6.28 -15.85 6.47
CA SER A 236 -7.64 -15.85 7.02
C SER A 236 -7.56 -16.03 8.54
N VAL A 237 -8.15 -15.11 9.28
CA VAL A 237 -8.46 -15.32 10.69
C VAL A 237 -9.54 -16.39 10.74
N PRO A 238 -9.35 -17.52 11.44
CA PRO A 238 -10.39 -18.53 11.55
C PRO A 238 -11.60 -17.91 12.25
N ALA A 239 -12.77 -18.12 11.66
CA ALA A 239 -14.04 -17.79 12.28
C ALA A 239 -14.12 -18.50 13.64
N SER A 240 -14.14 -17.72 14.71
CA SER A 240 -14.47 -18.23 16.04
C SER A 240 -15.96 -18.53 16.09
N ASN A 241 -16.28 -19.79 16.44
CA ASN A 241 -17.60 -20.35 16.72
C ASN A 241 -18.50 -19.48 17.60
#